data_AF-A0A1U7W7W7-F1
#
_entry.id   AF-A0A1U7W7W7-F1
#
_cell.length_a   1.000
_cell.length_b   1.000
_cell.length_c   1.000
_cell.angle_alpha   90.00
_cell.angle_beta   90.00
_cell.angle_gamma   90.00
#
_symmetry.space_group_name_H-M   'P 1'
#
loop_
_entity.id
_entity.type
_entity.pdbx_description
1 polymer ?
#
loop_
_entity_poly.entity_id
_entity_poly.type
_entity_poly.pdbx_seq_one_letter_code
_entity_poly.pdbx_strand_id
1 'polypeptide(L)'
;MEEFTGVNFLKRMENGTLAFIGDSLSRQQFQSLVCMITGGEDRPDVLDVGREYGLVKVHGAKLPDGWAYRFSSTQTTTNFTYEDTILRIFTHLRKMEVRVQEVQDKKEE
;
A
#
# COMPACT_ATOMS: atom_id res chain seq x y z
N MET A 1 -9.02 22.94 -3.95
CA MET A 1 -8.32 21.65 -3.87
C MET A 1 -8.02 21.25 -5.31
N GLU A 2 -6.78 20.91 -5.65
CA GLU A 2 -6.46 20.42 -7.00
C GLU A 2 -7.19 19.09 -7.26
N GLU A 3 -7.57 18.83 -8.51
CA GLU A 3 -8.15 17.55 -8.92
C GLU A 3 -7.12 16.43 -8.77
N PHE A 4 -7.52 15.32 -8.13
CA PHE A 4 -6.66 14.16 -7.97
C PHE A 4 -6.51 13.42 -9.31
N THR A 5 -5.27 13.15 -9.72
CA THR A 5 -5.00 12.22 -10.81
C THR A 5 -3.95 11.21 -10.37
N GLY A 6 -4.16 9.93 -10.71
CA GLY A 6 -3.20 8.86 -10.38
C GLY A 6 -1.79 9.14 -10.90
N VAL A 7 -1.68 9.74 -12.09
CA VAL A 7 -0.40 10.11 -12.70
C VAL A 7 0.34 11.17 -11.87
N ASN A 8 -0.34 12.24 -11.46
CA ASN A 8 0.28 13.29 -10.64
C ASN A 8 0.68 12.74 -9.26
N PHE A 9 -0.15 11.86 -8.69
CA PHE A 9 0.16 11.18 -7.44
C PHE A 9 1.43 10.33 -7.55
N LEU A 10 1.49 9.43 -8.54
CA LEU A 10 2.65 8.56 -8.77
C LEU A 10 3.93 9.36 -9.04
N LYS A 11 3.84 10.47 -9.79
CA LYS A 11 4.96 11.38 -10.03
C LYS A 11 5.47 12.05 -8.75
N ARG A 12 4.58 12.42 -7.82
CA ARG A 12 4.96 12.96 -6.51
C ARG A 12 5.59 11.90 -5.59
N MET A 13 5.27 10.63 -5.83
CA MET A 13 5.71 9.46 -5.04
C MET A 13 6.75 8.61 -5.77
N GLU A 14 7.42 9.17 -6.78
CA GLU A 14 8.39 8.45 -7.61
C GLU A 14 9.51 7.85 -6.75
N ASN A 15 9.83 6.58 -6.99
CA ASN A 15 10.76 5.76 -6.18
C ASN A 15 10.42 5.65 -4.68
N GLY A 16 9.28 6.19 -4.25
CA GLY A 16 8.83 6.18 -2.86
C GLY A 16 8.00 4.97 -2.52
N THR A 17 7.92 4.66 -1.22
CA THR A 17 6.98 3.66 -0.69
C THR A 17 5.95 4.33 0.21
N LEU A 18 4.67 4.12 -0.07
CA LEU A 18 3.56 4.47 0.82
C LEU A 18 3.11 3.22 1.57
N ALA A 19 3.10 3.29 2.90
CA ALA A 19 2.67 2.18 3.73
C ALA A 19 1.40 2.52 4.51
N PHE A 20 0.39 1.66 4.36
CA PHE A 20 -0.81 1.64 5.20
C PHE A 20 -0.64 0.55 6.25
N ILE A 21 -0.78 0.93 7.50
CA ILE A 21 -0.54 0.07 8.64
C ILE A 21 -1.73 0.22 9.58
N GLY A 22 -2.45 -0.87 9.84
CA GLY A 22 -3.67 -0.78 10.64
C GLY A 22 -4.63 -1.94 10.46
N ASP A 23 -5.91 -1.65 10.69
CA ASP A 23 -7.01 -2.59 10.67
C ASP A 23 -7.77 -2.60 9.32
N SER A 24 -9.07 -2.91 9.36
CA SER A 24 -9.93 -2.85 8.19
C SER A 24 -10.07 -1.46 7.58
N LEU A 25 -9.99 -0.37 8.35
CA LEU A 25 -10.13 0.98 7.81
C LEU A 25 -8.91 1.34 6.96
N SER A 26 -7.70 1.05 7.47
CA SER A 26 -6.45 1.22 6.73
C SER A 26 -6.43 0.40 5.44
N ARG A 27 -6.95 -0.84 5.48
CA ARG A 27 -7.10 -1.68 4.28
C ARG A 27 -8.03 -1.05 3.23
N GLN A 28 -9.16 -0.49 3.67
CA GLN A 28 -10.12 0.16 2.78
C GLN A 28 -9.52 1.40 2.11
N GLN A 29 -8.74 2.20 2.84
CA GLN A 29 -8.04 3.36 2.28
C GLN A 29 -6.98 2.96 1.26
N PHE A 30 -6.19 1.92 1.56
CA PHE A 30 -5.24 1.34 0.61
C PHE A 30 -5.94 0.91 -0.69
N GLN A 31 -7.05 0.16 -0.59
CA GLN A 31 -7.81 -0.30 -1.76
C GLN A 31 -8.41 0.86 -2.54
N SER A 32 -8.98 1.85 -1.84
CA SER A 32 -9.51 3.07 -2.44
C SER A 32 -8.44 3.84 -3.22
N LEU A 33 -7.25 4.03 -2.62
CA LEU A 33 -6.13 4.71 -3.27
C LEU A 33 -5.66 3.95 -4.52
N VAL A 34 -5.48 2.63 -4.43
CA VAL A 34 -5.08 1.81 -5.58
C VAL A 34 -6.10 1.98 -6.72
N CYS A 35 -7.40 1.90 -6.42
CA CYS A 35 -8.46 2.12 -7.40
C CYS A 35 -8.42 3.53 -8.03
N MET A 36 -8.23 4.58 -7.23
CA MET A 36 -8.11 5.94 -7.74
C MET A 36 -6.87 6.14 -8.63
N ILE A 37 -5.77 5.44 -8.34
CA ILE A 37 -4.55 5.50 -9.16
C ILE A 37 -4.73 4.75 -10.49
N THR A 38 -5.38 3.58 -10.46
CA THR A 38 -5.59 2.76 -11.66
C THR A 38 -6.80 3.19 -12.48
N GLY A 39 -7.69 4.01 -11.92
CA GLY A 39 -8.98 4.34 -12.52
C GLY A 39 -9.97 3.18 -12.51
N GLY A 40 -9.75 2.17 -11.66
CA GLY A 40 -10.55 0.94 -11.63
C GLY A 40 -10.20 -0.07 -12.72
N GLU A 41 -9.16 0.17 -13.52
CA GLU A 41 -8.75 -0.68 -14.63
C GLU A 41 -7.61 -1.63 -14.23
N ASP A 42 -7.57 -2.80 -14.87
CA ASP A 42 -6.42 -3.71 -14.79
C ASP A 42 -5.25 -3.14 -15.61
N ARG A 43 -4.13 -2.93 -14.92
CA ARG A 43 -2.96 -2.26 -15.49
C ARG A 43 -1.74 -3.17 -15.50
N PRO A 44 -1.06 -3.35 -16.65
CA PRO A 44 0.11 -4.23 -16.74
C PRO A 44 1.33 -3.68 -16.00
N ASP A 45 1.35 -2.38 -15.68
CA ASP A 45 2.43 -1.75 -14.90
C ASP A 45 2.24 -1.88 -13.39
N VAL A 46 1.19 -2.56 -12.93
CA VAL A 46 0.95 -2.85 -11.51
C VAL A 46 1.41 -4.27 -11.21
N LEU A 47 2.45 -4.40 -10.38
CA LEU A 47 3.05 -5.68 -10.02
C LEU A 47 2.72 -6.03 -8.56
N ASP A 48 2.26 -7.26 -8.32
CA ASP A 48 2.16 -7.80 -6.95
C ASP A 48 3.56 -8.16 -6.43
N VAL A 49 4.03 -7.38 -5.47
CA VAL A 49 5.33 -7.53 -4.81
C VAL A 49 5.19 -7.97 -3.35
N GLY A 50 4.02 -8.47 -2.93
CA GLY A 50 3.75 -8.86 -1.54
C GLY A 50 4.81 -9.81 -0.97
N ARG A 51 5.32 -10.73 -1.79
CA ARG A 51 6.40 -11.66 -1.39
C ARG A 51 7.72 -10.96 -1.06
N GLU A 52 8.07 -9.89 -1.76
CA GLU A 52 9.29 -9.11 -1.49
C GLU A 52 9.26 -8.43 -0.12
N TYR A 53 8.06 -8.14 0.39
CA TYR A 53 7.83 -7.56 1.71
C TYR A 53 7.56 -8.62 2.80
N GLY A 54 7.65 -9.91 2.48
CA GLY A 54 7.32 -10.98 3.41
C GLY A 54 5.82 -11.13 3.72
N LEU A 55 4.95 -10.51 2.91
CA LEU A 55 3.49 -10.61 2.98
C LEU A 55 3.02 -11.88 2.28
N VAL A 56 3.44 -13.01 2.82
CA VAL A 56 3.10 -14.33 2.28
C VAL A 56 1.86 -14.85 2.98
N LYS A 57 0.88 -15.33 2.20
CA LYS A 57 -0.23 -16.09 2.75
C LYS A 57 0.31 -17.39 3.35
N VAL A 58 0.34 -17.49 4.68
CA VAL A 58 0.78 -18.71 5.38
C VAL A 58 -0.11 -19.88 4.96
N HIS A 59 0.46 -21.07 4.81
CA HIS A 59 -0.29 -22.27 4.41
C HIS A 59 -1.43 -22.53 5.41
N GLY A 60 -2.68 -22.59 4.93
CA GLY A 60 -3.86 -22.75 5.77
C GLY A 60 -4.49 -21.45 6.31
N ALA A 61 -3.85 -20.29 6.13
CA ALA A 61 -4.44 -19.01 6.51
C ALA A 61 -5.60 -18.64 5.57
N LYS A 62 -6.71 -18.13 6.13
CA LYS A 62 -7.85 -17.63 5.34
C LYS A 62 -7.50 -16.34 4.59
N LEU A 63 -6.67 -15.49 5.18
CA LEU A 63 -6.28 -14.19 4.65
C LEU A 63 -4.74 -14.08 4.57
N PRO A 64 -4.19 -13.35 3.59
CA PRO A 64 -2.78 -12.99 3.58
C PRO A 64 -2.45 -11.95 4.67
N ASP A 65 -1.19 -11.91 5.10
CA ASP A 65 -0.69 -10.97 6.12
C ASP A 65 -0.66 -9.49 5.63
N GLY A 66 -0.97 -9.26 4.35
CA GLY A 66 -1.03 -7.95 3.71
C GLY A 66 -0.99 -8.03 2.19
N TRP A 67 -0.88 -6.88 1.53
CA TRP A 67 -0.68 -6.73 0.09
C TRP A 67 0.36 -5.66 -0.20
N ALA A 68 1.12 -5.80 -1.29
CA ALA A 68 2.01 -4.76 -1.78
C ALA A 68 1.97 -4.72 -3.30
N TYR A 69 1.74 -3.52 -3.84
CA TYR A 69 1.69 -3.27 -5.28
C TYR A 69 2.77 -2.27 -5.67
N ARG A 70 3.55 -2.60 -6.70
CA ARG A 70 4.56 -1.73 -7.29
C ARG A 70 4.11 -1.26 -8.66
N PHE A 71 4.12 0.05 -8.86
CA PHE A 71 3.92 0.69 -10.15
C PHE A 71 5.26 0.75 -10.88
N SER A 72 5.47 -0.11 -11.86
CA SER A 72 6.76 -0.24 -12.56
C SER A 72 7.14 1.03 -13.34
N SER A 73 6.15 1.84 -13.72
CA SER A 73 6.33 3.11 -14.44
C SER A 73 7.08 4.17 -13.64
N THR A 74 6.92 4.20 -12.30
CA THR A 74 7.56 5.20 -11.42
C THR A 74 8.37 4.56 -10.28
N GLN A 75 8.46 3.22 -10.25
CA GLN A 75 8.97 2.43 -9.12
C GLN A 75 8.31 2.75 -7.78
N THR A 76 7.14 3.37 -7.79
CA THR A 76 6.37 3.67 -6.58
C THR A 76 5.78 2.39 -6.04
N THR A 77 5.87 2.15 -4.73
CA THR A 77 5.25 0.99 -4.09
C THR A 77 4.20 1.46 -3.08
N THR A 78 3.03 0.82 -3.07
CA THR A 78 2.03 1.01 -2.02
C THR A 78 1.75 -0.32 -1.35
N ASN A 79 1.71 -0.37 -0.03
CA ASN A 79 1.46 -1.60 0.72
C ASN A 79 0.44 -1.40 1.83
N PHE A 80 -0.22 -2.50 2.19
CA PHE A 80 -1.05 -2.60 3.38
C PHE A 80 -0.60 -3.78 4.23
N THR A 81 -0.48 -3.57 5.53
CA THR A 81 -0.11 -4.58 6.52
C THR A 81 -0.86 -4.35 7.82
N TYR A 82 -1.11 -5.42 8.57
CA TYR A 82 -1.72 -5.32 9.89
C TYR A 82 -0.71 -4.86 10.95
N GLU A 83 -1.17 -4.13 11.99
CA GLU A 83 -0.30 -3.65 13.08
C GLU A 83 0.53 -4.76 13.73
N ASP A 84 -0.09 -5.92 13.99
CA ASP A 84 0.57 -7.10 14.57
C ASP A 84 1.71 -7.65 13.69
N THR A 85 1.75 -7.25 12.42
CA THR A 85 2.74 -7.68 11.43
C THR A 85 3.84 -6.64 11.21
N ILE A 86 3.73 -5.42 11.77
CA ILE A 86 4.71 -4.32 11.61
C ILE A 86 6.13 -4.79 11.88
N LEU A 87 6.36 -5.51 12.99
CA LEU A 87 7.69 -5.94 13.39
C LEU A 87 8.36 -6.86 12.36
N ARG A 88 7.58 -7.64 11.61
CA ARG A 88 8.07 -8.56 10.59
C ARG A 88 8.52 -7.83 9.33
N ILE A 89 7.83 -6.75 8.98
CA ILE A 89 8.11 -5.96 7.77
C ILE A 89 9.06 -4.79 8.03
N PHE A 90 9.27 -4.39 9.29
CA PHE A 90 10.09 -3.23 9.64
C PHE A 90 11.52 -3.32 9.06
N THR A 91 12.08 -4.52 9.00
CA THR A 91 13.38 -4.80 8.37
C THR A 91 13.41 -4.49 6.87
N HIS A 92 12.28 -4.65 6.18
CA HIS A 92 12.12 -4.32 4.77
C HIS A 92 11.85 -2.82 4.59
N LEU A 93 10.98 -2.24 5.43
CA LEU A 93 10.65 -0.82 5.41
C LEU A 93 11.87 0.07 5.70
N ARG A 94 12.78 -0.34 6.60
CA ARG A 94 14.00 0.43 6.92
C ARG A 94 14.99 0.60 5.76
N LYS A 95 14.87 -0.19 4.69
CA LYS A 95 15.74 -0.06 3.50
C LYS A 95 15.21 0.94 2.48
N MET A 96 14.03 1.53 2.71
CA MET A 96 13.32 2.36 1.74
C MET A 96 12.92 3.69 2.38
N GLU A 97 12.79 4.75 1.56
CA GLU A 97 12.15 5.98 2.02
C GLU A 97 10.63 5.74 2.08
N VAL A 98 10.14 5.44 3.28
CA VAL A 98 8.76 5.09 3.55
C VAL A 98 8.02 6.29 4.11
N ARG A 99 6.90 6.65 3.47
CA ARG A 99 5.92 7.56 4.04
C ARG A 99 4.82 6.72 4.69
N VAL A 100 4.60 6.93 5.97
CA VAL A 100 3.53 6.27 6.73
C VAL A 100 2.33 7.21 6.73
N GLN A 101 1.17 6.70 6.33
CA GLN A 101 -0.08 7.42 6.45
C GLN A 101 -0.82 6.92 7.69
N GLU A 102 -0.89 7.76 8.73
CA GLU A 102 -1.74 7.49 9.88
C GLU A 102 -3.21 7.73 9.50
N VAL A 103 -4.04 6.74 9.78
CA VAL A 103 -5.48 6.84 9.54
C VAL A 103 -6.13 7.29 10.84
N GLN A 104 -6.47 8.58 10.92
CA GLN A 104 -7.28 9.08 12.03
C GLN A 104 -8.71 8.57 11.89
N ASP A 105 -9.11 7.73 12.85
CA ASP A 105 -10.47 7.26 13.03
C ASP A 105 -11.34 8.46 13.44
N LYS A 106 -11.97 9.13 12.47
CA LYS A 106 -13.00 10.12 12.78
C LYS A 106 -14.21 9.33 13.28
N LYS A 107 -14.36 9.24 14.60
CA LYS A 107 -15.68 9.05 15.21
C LYS A 107 -16.54 10.23 14.78
N GLU A 108 -17.38 10.01 13.77
CA GLU A 108 -18.52 10.88 13.52
C GLU A 108 -19.43 10.80 14.76
N GLU A 109 -19.67 11.97 15.38
CA GLU A 109 -20.65 12.21 16.43
C GLU A 109 -21.96 12.68 15.80
#